data_AF-M0FM22-F1
#
_entry.id   AF-M0FM22-F1
#
_cell.length_a   1.000
_cell.length_b   1.000
_cell.length_c   1.000
_cell.angle_alpha   90.00
_cell.angle_beta   90.00
_cell.angle_gamma   90.00
#
_symmetry.space_group_name_H-M   'P 1'
#
loop_
_entity.id
_entity.type
_entity.pdbx_description
1 polymer ?
#
loop_
_entity_poly.entity_id
_entity_poly.type
_entity_poly.pdbx_seq_one_letter_code
_entity_poly.pdbx_strand_id
1 'polypeptide(L)'
;MSSIGINPILIGEFSLEESLQNTSPLVQYLLVFIFAATPALELWAVIPVGIALGMNPLGVATFGFLGNIIPVYLIIIFFTRIKSWLQVRGYIGKKPAQSRKRSYRFFKKYGVPGFAVGAPFLVGVHVAAFLVLTMGAKKRGALLWMTVSIAFWTIVLTTASSALYVKGALI
;
A
#
# COMPACT_ATOMS: atom_id res chain seq x y z
N MET A 1 31.30 -1.38 -41.18
CA MET A 1 30.03 -0.82 -40.68
C MET A 1 29.78 -1.43 -39.30
N SER A 2 30.24 -0.76 -38.23
CA SER A 2 30.06 -1.24 -36.86
C SER A 2 28.63 -0.98 -36.42
N SER A 3 27.87 -2.03 -36.09
CA SER A 3 26.56 -1.84 -35.45
C SER A 3 26.82 -1.23 -34.08
N ILE A 4 26.43 0.03 -33.91
CA ILE A 4 26.42 0.69 -32.61
C ILE A 4 25.49 -0.16 -31.74
N GLY A 5 26.05 -0.90 -30.78
CA GLY A 5 25.31 -1.68 -29.81
C GLY A 5 24.60 -0.72 -28.86
N ILE A 6 23.51 -0.10 -29.33
CA ILE A 6 22.68 0.74 -28.48
C ILE A 6 21.86 -0.23 -27.63
N ASN A 7 22.17 -0.29 -26.33
CA ASN A 7 21.44 -1.12 -25.39
C ASN A 7 19.97 -0.66 -25.35
N PRO A 8 18.99 -1.55 -25.64
CA PRO A 8 17.58 -1.19 -25.63
C PRO A 8 17.10 -0.72 -24.24
N ILE A 9 17.78 -1.13 -23.17
CA ILE A 9 17.54 -0.68 -21.80
C ILE A 9 17.82 0.83 -21.64
N LEU A 10 18.89 1.34 -22.25
CA LEU A 10 19.25 2.77 -22.17
C LEU A 10 18.29 3.66 -22.94
N ILE A 11 17.72 3.17 -24.04
CA ILE A 11 16.67 3.88 -24.80
C ILE A 11 15.38 3.96 -23.96
N GLY A 12 15.03 2.87 -23.25
CA GLY A 12 13.89 2.83 -22.34
C GLY A 12 14.03 3.79 -21.17
N GLU A 13 15.18 3.80 -20.49
CA GLU A 13 15.45 4.71 -19.39
C GLU A 13 15.46 6.19 -19.84
N PHE A 14 16.15 6.51 -20.94
CA PHE A 14 16.22 7.88 -21.47
C PHE A 14 14.84 8.42 -21.89
N SER A 15 14.01 7.59 -22.53
CA SER A 15 12.66 7.98 -22.96
C SER A 15 11.66 8.14 -21.81
N LEU A 16 11.81 7.35 -20.74
CA LEU A 16 10.97 7.48 -19.53
C LEU A 16 11.34 8.73 -18.73
N GLU A 17 12.63 9.01 -18.57
CA GLU A 17 13.14 10.22 -17.92
C GLU A 17 12.64 11.48 -18.64
N GLU A 18 12.78 11.53 -19.97
CA GLU A 18 12.34 12.65 -20.80
C GLU A 18 10.80 12.82 -20.79
N SER A 19 10.05 11.70 -20.81
CA SER A 19 8.59 11.74 -20.71
C SER A 19 8.10 12.22 -19.33
N LEU A 20 8.80 11.83 -18.25
CA LEU A 20 8.46 12.26 -16.89
C LEU A 20 8.82 13.72 -16.65
N GLN A 21 9.96 14.20 -17.15
CA GLN A 21 10.34 15.62 -17.05
C GLN A 21 9.40 16.55 -17.82
N ASN A 22 8.83 16.09 -18.94
CA ASN A 22 7.82 16.82 -19.71
C ASN A 22 6.39 16.69 -19.15
N THR A 23 6.18 15.79 -18.18
CA THR A 23 4.88 15.57 -17.55
C THR A 23 4.69 16.49 -16.35
N SER A 24 3.53 17.17 -16.30
CA SER A 24 3.18 18.03 -15.17
C SER A 24 3.29 17.29 -13.82
N PRO A 25 3.85 17.92 -12.76
CA PRO A 25 3.93 17.33 -11.43
C PRO A 25 2.59 16.79 -10.91
N LEU A 26 1.47 17.43 -11.29
CA LEU A 26 0.12 16.97 -10.95
C LEU A 26 -0.15 15.54 -11.46
N VAL A 27 0.20 15.27 -12.72
CA VAL A 27 -0.06 13.97 -13.36
C VAL A 27 0.79 12.90 -12.71
N GLN A 28 2.06 13.18 -12.41
CA GLN A 28 2.93 12.22 -11.72
C GLN A 28 2.34 11.82 -10.35
N TYR A 29 1.86 12.77 -9.55
CA TYR A 29 1.24 12.47 -8.27
C TYR A 29 -0.11 11.74 -8.39
N LEU A 30 -0.89 12.04 -9.43
CA LEU A 30 -2.10 11.27 -9.73
C LEU A 30 -1.78 9.81 -10.11
N LEU A 31 -0.70 9.57 -10.86
CA LEU A 31 -0.25 8.22 -11.16
C LEU A 31 0.19 7.49 -9.89
N VAL A 32 0.98 8.15 -9.03
CA VAL A 32 1.34 7.60 -7.70
C VAL A 32 0.09 7.22 -6.92
N PHE A 33 -0.93 8.07 -6.90
CA PHE A 33 -2.19 7.80 -6.22
C PHE A 33 -2.93 6.58 -6.82
N ILE A 34 -3.08 6.51 -8.14
CA ILE A 34 -3.81 5.43 -8.83
C ILE A 34 -3.09 4.09 -8.66
N PHE A 35 -1.78 4.08 -8.84
CA PHE A 35 -0.99 2.87 -8.64
C PHE A 35 -1.03 2.42 -7.19
N ALA A 36 -0.85 3.34 -6.23
CA ALA A 36 -0.96 3.01 -4.81
C ALA A 36 -2.34 2.49 -4.40
N ALA A 37 -3.40 2.93 -5.07
CA ALA A 37 -4.76 2.44 -4.86
C ALA A 37 -5.04 1.07 -5.47
N THR A 38 -4.19 0.62 -6.38
CA THR A 38 -4.36 -0.67 -7.06
C THR A 38 -3.87 -1.79 -6.15
N PRO A 39 -4.72 -2.76 -5.79
CA PRO A 39 -4.28 -3.95 -5.06
C PRO A 39 -3.17 -4.65 -5.85
N ALA A 40 -2.07 -5.00 -5.20
CA ALA A 40 -0.79 -5.50 -5.74
C ALA A 40 0.28 -4.43 -6.05
N LEU A 41 -0.09 -3.22 -6.46
CA LEU A 41 0.85 -2.10 -6.65
C LEU A 41 0.91 -1.24 -5.39
N GLU A 42 1.11 -1.90 -4.26
CA GLU A 42 1.01 -1.24 -2.97
C GLU A 42 2.20 -0.31 -2.68
N LEU A 43 2.13 0.39 -1.54
CA LEU A 43 3.16 1.32 -1.06
C LEU A 43 4.61 0.79 -1.21
N TRP A 44 4.81 -0.52 -1.06
CA TRP A 44 6.10 -1.20 -1.24
C TRP A 44 6.76 -0.99 -2.60
N ALA A 45 5.98 -0.88 -3.67
CA ALA A 45 6.49 -0.66 -5.02
C ALA A 45 6.45 0.82 -5.37
N VAL A 46 5.32 1.48 -5.11
CA VAL A 46 5.04 2.82 -5.62
C VAL A 46 5.93 3.88 -4.97
N ILE A 47 6.17 3.81 -3.65
CA ILE A 47 6.97 4.83 -2.95
C ILE A 47 8.45 4.77 -3.37
N PRO A 48 9.12 3.60 -3.36
CA PRO A 48 10.50 3.51 -3.82
C PRO A 48 10.66 3.91 -5.28
N VAL A 49 9.76 3.46 -6.17
CA VAL A 49 9.82 3.80 -7.60
C VAL A 49 9.63 5.30 -7.81
N GLY A 50 8.63 5.93 -7.19
CA GLY A 50 8.41 7.37 -7.35
C GLY A 50 9.61 8.21 -6.89
N ILE A 51 10.23 7.85 -5.76
CA ILE A 51 11.42 8.54 -5.27
C ILE A 51 12.65 8.25 -6.14
N ALA A 52 12.81 7.02 -6.64
CA ALA A 52 13.90 6.65 -7.55
C ALA A 52 13.83 7.44 -8.87
N LEU A 53 12.62 7.78 -9.33
CA LEU A 53 12.38 8.63 -10.50
C LEU A 53 12.57 10.14 -10.20
N GLY A 54 13.19 10.50 -9.08
CA GLY A 54 13.50 11.88 -8.71
C GLY A 54 12.32 12.72 -8.23
N MET A 55 11.15 12.12 -7.99
CA MET A 55 9.98 12.86 -7.49
C MET A 55 10.19 13.34 -6.04
N ASN A 56 9.51 14.42 -5.66
CA ASN A 56 9.57 14.93 -4.29
C ASN A 56 9.08 13.88 -3.27
N PRO A 57 9.90 13.48 -2.28
CA PRO A 57 9.54 12.41 -1.34
C PRO A 57 8.28 12.70 -0.51
N LEU A 58 8.02 13.96 -0.15
CA LEU A 58 6.82 14.33 0.60
C LEU A 58 5.55 14.22 -0.26
N GLY A 59 5.64 14.60 -1.53
CA GLY A 59 4.56 14.42 -2.51
C GLY A 59 4.24 12.94 -2.70
N VAL A 60 5.26 12.12 -2.98
CA VAL A 60 5.10 10.67 -3.15
C VAL A 60 4.51 10.02 -1.88
N ALA A 61 5.00 10.41 -0.69
CA ALA A 61 4.47 9.92 0.58
C ALA A 61 2.97 10.26 0.75
N THR A 62 2.59 11.50 0.46
CA THR A 62 1.21 11.98 0.64
C THR A 62 0.26 11.26 -0.31
N PHE A 63 0.56 11.23 -1.61
CA PHE A 63 -0.30 10.60 -2.61
C PHE A 63 -0.28 9.07 -2.49
N GLY A 64 0.85 8.46 -2.12
CA GLY A 64 0.93 7.03 -1.83
C GLY A 64 0.13 6.62 -0.59
N PHE A 65 0.15 7.45 0.46
CA PHE A 65 -0.68 7.25 1.65
C PHE A 65 -2.17 7.38 1.32
N LEU A 66 -2.57 8.46 0.62
CA LEU A 66 -3.96 8.69 0.23
C LEU A 66 -4.48 7.59 -0.70
N GLY A 67 -3.66 7.17 -1.66
CA GLY A 67 -3.96 6.09 -2.58
C GLY A 67 -4.26 4.77 -1.86
N ASN A 68 -3.63 4.49 -0.71
CA ASN A 68 -3.90 3.28 0.06
C ASN A 68 -5.04 3.43 1.08
N ILE A 69 -5.08 4.57 1.79
CA ILE A 69 -6.04 4.72 2.90
C ILE A 69 -7.48 4.81 2.40
N ILE A 70 -7.71 5.42 1.23
CA ILE A 70 -9.06 5.59 0.67
C ILE A 70 -9.68 4.21 0.32
N PRO A 71 -9.05 3.34 -0.50
CA PRO A 71 -9.55 1.99 -0.74
C PRO A 71 -9.68 1.16 0.53
N VAL A 72 -8.73 1.24 1.47
CA VAL A 72 -8.80 0.52 2.75
C VAL A 72 -10.03 0.95 3.56
N TYR A 73 -10.33 2.26 3.61
CA TYR A 73 -11.53 2.77 4.27
C TYR A 73 -12.80 2.27 3.59
N LEU A 74 -12.83 2.27 2.26
CA LEU A 74 -13.95 1.71 1.48
C LEU A 74 -14.17 0.23 1.80
N ILE A 75 -13.11 -0.57 1.81
CA ILE A 75 -13.17 -2.00 2.18
C ILE A 75 -13.76 -2.15 3.59
N ILE A 76 -13.26 -1.40 4.57
CA ILE A 76 -13.72 -1.49 5.96
C ILE A 76 -15.19 -1.10 6.10
N ILE A 77 -15.61 0.01 5.50
CA ILE A 77 -16.98 0.49 5.58
C ILE A 77 -17.94 -0.48 4.88
N PHE A 78 -17.60 -0.92 3.67
CA PHE A 78 -18.45 -1.78 2.87
C PHE A 78 -18.57 -3.18 3.47
N PHE A 79 -17.45 -3.77 3.89
CA PHE A 79 -17.44 -5.08 4.55
C PHE A 79 -18.28 -5.08 5.83
N THR A 80 -18.12 -4.05 6.67
CA THR A 80 -18.87 -3.97 7.94
C THR A 80 -20.36 -3.77 7.70
N ARG A 81 -20.74 -2.99 6.68
CA ARG A 81 -22.14 -2.78 6.29
C ARG A 81 -22.77 -4.04 5.73
N ILE A 82 -22.11 -4.72 4.78
CA ILE A 82 -22.57 -6.01 4.23
C ILE A 82 -22.71 -7.04 5.34
N LYS A 83 -21.69 -7.19 6.19
CA LYS A 83 -21.71 -8.16 7.28
C LYS A 83 -22.89 -7.91 8.23
N SER A 84 -23.13 -6.66 8.63
CA SER A 84 -24.28 -6.34 9.49
C SER A 84 -25.62 -6.65 8.82
N TRP A 85 -25.76 -6.35 7.53
CA TRP A 85 -26.97 -6.63 6.77
C TRP A 85 -27.25 -8.12 6.64
N LEU A 86 -26.22 -8.91 6.31
CA LEU A 86 -26.33 -10.36 6.21
C LEU A 86 -26.59 -11.03 7.58
N GLN A 87 -26.06 -10.47 8.67
CA GLN A 87 -26.32 -10.95 10.03
C GLN A 87 -27.77 -10.70 10.45
N VAL A 88 -28.33 -9.52 10.16
CA VAL A 88 -29.75 -9.23 10.44
C VAL A 88 -30.69 -10.14 9.64
N ARG A 89 -30.29 -10.56 8.45
CA ARG A 89 -31.05 -11.49 7.60
C ARG A 89 -30.84 -12.97 7.92
N GLY A 90 -30.00 -13.29 8.92
CA GLY A 90 -29.72 -14.68 9.30
C GLY A 90 -28.86 -15.48 8.32
N TYR A 91 -28.30 -14.86 7.27
CA TYR A 91 -27.46 -15.54 6.28
C TYR A 91 -26.08 -15.94 6.83
N ILE A 92 -25.63 -15.31 7.92
CA ILE A 92 -24.34 -15.62 8.55
C ILE A 92 -24.52 -15.79 10.05
N GLY A 93 -24.11 -16.95 10.57
CA GLY A 93 -24.05 -17.22 12.01
C GLY A 93 -22.98 -16.39 12.74
N LYS A 94 -23.01 -16.44 14.08
CA LYS A 94 -22.17 -15.60 14.96
C LYS A 94 -20.66 -15.95 15.02
N LYS A 95 -20.13 -16.86 14.20
CA LYS A 95 -18.71 -17.25 14.29
C LYS A 95 -18.03 -17.31 12.91
N PRO A 96 -16.92 -16.60 12.70
CA PRO A 96 -16.05 -16.88 11.56
C PRO A 96 -15.44 -18.28 11.71
N ALA A 97 -15.32 -19.03 10.61
CA ALA A 97 -14.61 -20.30 10.56
C ALA A 97 -13.10 -20.03 10.73
N GLN A 98 -12.58 -20.15 11.95
CA GLN A 98 -11.30 -19.51 12.32
C GLN A 98 -10.22 -20.44 12.91
N SER A 99 -10.30 -21.76 12.74
CA SER A 99 -9.55 -22.66 13.64
C SER A 99 -8.13 -23.09 13.20
N ARG A 100 -7.62 -22.83 11.98
CA ARG A 100 -6.34 -23.48 11.54
C ARG A 100 -5.26 -22.63 10.85
N LYS A 101 -5.44 -21.32 10.61
CA LYS A 101 -4.45 -20.53 9.82
C LYS A 101 -3.41 -19.79 10.71
N ARG A 102 -2.14 -19.71 10.25
CA ARG A 102 -1.03 -18.99 10.94
C ARG A 102 -1.39 -17.56 11.31
N SER A 103 -2.09 -16.87 10.42
CA SER A 103 -2.56 -15.50 10.62
C SER A 103 -3.52 -15.36 11.82
N TYR A 104 -4.33 -16.38 12.12
CA TYR A 104 -5.20 -16.37 13.31
C TYR A 104 -4.42 -16.45 14.62
N ARG A 105 -3.34 -17.26 14.67
CA ARG A 105 -2.45 -17.31 15.85
C ARG A 105 -1.80 -15.96 16.10
N PHE A 106 -1.36 -15.28 15.03
CA PHE A 106 -0.76 -13.95 15.12
C PHE A 106 -1.77 -12.91 15.64
N PHE A 107 -2.99 -12.90 15.09
CA PHE A 107 -4.07 -12.03 15.55
C PHE A 107 -4.48 -12.28 17.00
N LYS A 108 -4.55 -13.55 17.44
CA LYS A 108 -4.85 -13.90 18.83
C LYS A 108 -3.78 -13.41 19.80
N LYS A 109 -2.50 -13.42 19.40
CA LYS A 109 -1.36 -13.00 20.24
C LYS A 109 -1.23 -11.48 20.33
N TYR A 110 -1.35 -10.77 19.20
CA TYR A 110 -1.04 -9.35 19.12
C TYR A 110 -2.27 -8.43 18.97
N GLY A 111 -3.47 -9.02 18.87
CA GLY A 111 -4.72 -8.29 18.67
C GLY A 111 -4.77 -7.51 17.36
N VAL A 112 -5.72 -6.58 17.29
CA VAL A 112 -5.87 -5.65 16.14
C VAL A 112 -4.63 -4.77 15.93
N PRO A 113 -3.99 -4.18 16.97
CA PRO A 113 -2.85 -3.29 16.78
C PRO A 113 -1.65 -3.96 16.09
N GLY A 114 -1.13 -5.04 16.67
CA GLY A 114 0.07 -5.67 16.13
C GLY A 114 -0.19 -6.44 14.84
N PHE A 115 -1.41 -6.95 14.64
CA PHE A 115 -1.79 -7.55 13.37
C PHE A 115 -1.91 -6.50 12.27
N ALA A 116 -2.53 -5.34 12.53
CA ALA A 116 -2.67 -4.27 11.54
C ALA A 116 -1.31 -3.68 11.12
N VAL A 117 -0.33 -3.62 12.03
CA VAL A 117 1.04 -3.17 11.70
C VAL A 117 1.81 -4.23 10.90
N GLY A 118 1.75 -5.50 11.32
CA GLY A 118 2.54 -6.57 10.69
C GLY A 118 1.96 -7.10 9.38
N ALA A 119 0.64 -7.16 9.25
CA ALA A 119 -0.01 -7.79 8.09
C ALA A 119 0.26 -7.07 6.75
N PRO A 120 0.25 -5.73 6.67
CA PRO A 120 0.63 -4.99 5.46
C PRO A 120 1.96 -5.38 4.83
N PHE A 121 2.96 -5.65 5.67
CA PHE A 121 4.27 -6.08 5.19
C PHE A 121 4.24 -7.51 4.61
N LEU A 122 3.41 -8.38 5.18
CA LEU A 122 3.38 -9.80 4.80
C LEU A 122 2.46 -10.10 3.61
N VAL A 123 1.33 -9.40 3.51
CA VAL A 123 0.26 -9.72 2.56
C VAL A 123 -0.29 -8.51 1.81
N GLY A 124 0.18 -7.32 2.14
CA GLY A 124 -0.34 -6.06 1.62
C GLY A 124 -1.48 -5.44 2.45
N VAL A 125 -1.65 -4.13 2.38
CA VAL A 125 -2.64 -3.32 3.11
C VAL A 125 -4.08 -3.66 2.76
N HIS A 126 -4.39 -3.91 1.49
CA HIS A 126 -5.76 -4.22 1.09
C HIS A 126 -6.19 -5.58 1.66
N VAL A 127 -5.30 -6.58 1.56
CA VAL A 127 -5.53 -7.91 2.13
C VAL A 127 -5.51 -7.86 3.66
N ALA A 128 -4.61 -7.09 4.26
CA ALA A 128 -4.53 -6.89 5.71
C ALA A 128 -5.84 -6.30 6.27
N ALA A 129 -6.40 -5.28 5.62
CA ALA A 129 -7.68 -4.68 6.00
C ALA A 129 -8.81 -5.73 6.03
N PHE A 130 -8.89 -6.56 4.97
CA PHE A 130 -9.86 -7.64 4.91
C PHE A 130 -9.64 -8.71 6.01
N LEU A 131 -8.38 -9.10 6.27
CA LEU A 131 -8.04 -10.06 7.31
C LEU A 131 -8.38 -9.54 8.71
N VAL A 132 -8.07 -8.28 9.02
CA VAL A 132 -8.39 -7.65 10.30
C VAL A 132 -9.90 -7.73 10.58
N LEU A 133 -10.75 -7.47 9.58
CA LEU A 133 -12.20 -7.50 9.73
C LEU A 133 -12.78 -8.91 9.82
N THR A 134 -12.31 -9.82 8.96
CA THR A 134 -12.72 -11.23 9.01
C THR A 134 -12.28 -11.89 10.31
N MET A 135 -11.19 -11.40 10.92
CA MET A 135 -10.72 -11.87 12.21
C MET A 135 -11.46 -11.31 13.42
N GLY A 136 -12.42 -10.41 13.20
CA GLY A 136 -13.32 -9.92 14.24
C GLY A 136 -12.99 -8.54 14.78
N ALA A 137 -12.09 -7.79 14.15
CA ALA A 137 -11.87 -6.40 14.54
C ALA A 137 -13.15 -5.56 14.39
N LYS A 138 -13.38 -4.67 15.35
CA LYS A 138 -14.45 -3.67 15.27
C LYS A 138 -14.08 -2.61 14.23
N LYS A 139 -15.08 -2.08 13.50
CA LYS A 139 -14.91 -1.03 12.47
C LYS A 139 -13.96 0.09 12.90
N ARG A 140 -14.22 0.70 14.07
CA ARG A 140 -13.41 1.82 14.60
C ARG A 140 -11.96 1.43 14.85
N GLY A 141 -11.73 0.24 15.41
CA GLY A 141 -10.38 -0.28 15.66
C GLY A 141 -9.65 -0.61 14.36
N ALA A 142 -10.33 -1.21 13.39
CA ALA A 142 -9.76 -1.48 12.08
C ALA A 142 -9.35 -0.19 11.36
N LEU A 143 -10.22 0.83 11.35
CA LEU A 143 -9.89 2.14 10.76
C LEU A 143 -8.67 2.77 11.43
N LEU A 144 -8.68 2.89 12.76
CA LEU A 144 -7.59 3.52 13.51
C LEU A 144 -6.25 2.80 13.29
N TRP A 145 -6.22 1.48 13.47
CA TRP A 145 -4.97 0.72 13.43
C TRP A 145 -4.44 0.52 12.01
N MET A 146 -5.31 0.41 11.00
CA MET A 146 -4.86 0.40 9.60
C MET A 146 -4.28 1.77 9.22
N THR A 147 -4.89 2.89 9.65
CA THR A 147 -4.33 4.24 9.42
C THR A 147 -2.95 4.39 10.04
N VAL A 148 -2.80 4.00 11.31
CA VAL A 148 -1.49 4.02 12.00
C VAL A 148 -0.48 3.16 11.26
N SER A 149 -0.87 1.96 10.82
CA SER A 149 0.03 1.08 10.09
C SER A 149 0.44 1.63 8.72
N ILE A 150 -0.50 2.17 7.94
CA ILE A 150 -0.20 2.73 6.62
C ILE A 150 0.73 3.91 6.79
N ALA A 151 0.42 4.83 7.72
CA ALA A 151 1.28 5.97 8.02
C ALA A 151 2.69 5.54 8.44
N PHE A 152 2.80 4.55 9.32
CA PHE A 152 4.08 3.99 9.75
C PHE A 152 4.89 3.47 8.56
N TRP A 153 4.30 2.62 7.72
CA TRP A 153 5.01 2.04 6.58
C TRP A 153 5.33 3.07 5.48
N THR A 154 4.45 4.04 5.25
CA THR A 154 4.74 5.17 4.36
C THR A 154 5.98 5.92 4.83
N ILE A 155 6.06 6.27 6.12
CA ILE A 155 7.24 6.96 6.68
C ILE A 155 8.50 6.11 6.51
N VAL A 156 8.44 4.83 6.91
CA VAL A 156 9.59 3.91 6.79
C VAL A 156 10.10 3.83 5.35
N LEU A 157 9.19 3.64 4.38
CA LEU A 157 9.55 3.52 2.97
C LEU A 157 10.06 4.82 2.38
N THR A 158 9.44 5.95 2.70
CA THR A 158 9.89 7.26 2.22
C THR A 158 11.27 7.57 2.74
N THR A 159 11.53 7.37 4.04
CA THR A 159 12.85 7.60 4.64
C THR A 159 13.89 6.66 4.06
N ALA A 160 13.59 5.36 3.95
CA ALA A 160 14.52 4.38 3.37
C ALA A 160 14.85 4.70 1.90
N SER A 161 13.83 4.99 1.09
CA SER A 161 14.01 5.30 -0.34
C SER A 161 14.76 6.60 -0.55
N SER A 162 14.48 7.63 0.25
CA SER A 162 15.19 8.91 0.20
C SER A 162 16.67 8.74 0.57
N ALA A 163 16.96 7.93 1.61
CA ALA A 163 18.32 7.65 2.02
C ALA A 163 19.12 6.87 0.94
N LEU A 164 18.46 5.96 0.23
CA LEU A 164 19.06 5.23 -0.89
C LEU A 164 19.30 6.13 -2.10
N TYR A 165 18.34 6.99 -2.43
CA TYR A 165 18.46 7.95 -3.54
C TYR A 165 19.66 8.89 -3.35
N VAL A 166 19.82 9.47 -2.16
CA VAL A 166 20.96 10.36 -1.85
C VAL A 166 22.29 9.60 -1.95
N LYS A 167 22.36 8.35 -1.50
CA LYS A 167 23.58 7.55 -1.63
C LYS A 167 23.92 7.23 -3.10
N GLY A 168 22.91 6.91 -3.91
CA GLY A 168 23.10 6.65 -5.34
C GLY A 168 23.57 7.88 -6.12
N ALA A 169 23.21 9.09 -5.67
CA ALA A 169 23.67 10.35 -6.27
C ALA A 169 25.09 10.78 -5.85
N LEU A 170 25.68 10.13 -4.84
CA LEU A 170 27.01 10.48 -4.28
C LEU A 170 28.12 9.50 -4.69
N ILE A 171 27.81 8.50 -5.51
CA ILE A 171 28.75 7.50 -6.05
C ILE A 171 28.84 7.72 -7.56
#